data_AF-A0AAW1D622-F1
#
_entry.id   AF-A0AAW1D622-F1
#
_cell.length_a   1.000
_cell.length_b   1.000
_cell.length_c   1.000
_cell.angle_alpha   90.00
_cell.angle_beta   90.00
_cell.angle_gamma   90.00
#
_symmetry.space_group_name_H-M   'P 1'
#
loop_
_entity.id
_entity.type
_entity.pdbx_description
1 polymer ?
#
loop_
_entity_poly.entity_id
_entity_poly.type
_entity_poly.pdbx_seq_one_letter_code
_entity_poly.pdbx_strand_id
1 'polypeptide(L)'
;MTDETESNDYSEDDSALHTFEIVEVGPKAESNNVELTKETSVDTTKDTLKDFKGHRIKKIPLSHCVDVGIILKKCKELYDKWNDDNKDKDIKTWKFCTGDAIFSSHGPYLDDILLFCLIYTYRGTSFHNIKRISTGELKEIIEHLGIKYEIAKPKRNEWYSPESLTLERIVRAYPDICCDLYSKGKFKSILPDNVIAEELIGNQRAVLCPLFPSVTCSILLQKNTNILPQLLWLAYKYDEKITKNLFDLKALWRYLVQSLLVNLIPEDIKRNLCKKWELITVYDTPAEIFSKTRFICMNNLEDVFGNHKDWPKVKKHLNNYSKDKLTSNYCDKYGCLRDDLIINDEEKLKIEQRIEMEKKTENENQQLIQEENN
;
A
#
# COMPACT_ATOMS: atom_id res chain seq x y z
N MET A 1 34.15 62.45 -0.59
CA MET A 1 33.50 62.10 0.68
C MET A 1 33.44 60.59 0.71
N THR A 2 34.28 60.05 1.58
CA THR A 2 34.44 58.63 1.94
C THR A 2 33.27 58.17 2.81
N ASP A 3 33.19 56.83 2.93
CA ASP A 3 32.72 56.00 4.05
C ASP A 3 31.76 54.92 3.50
N GLU A 4 32.23 53.70 3.22
CA GLU A 4 32.65 52.61 4.14
C GLU A 4 31.48 51.96 4.90
N THR A 5 31.29 50.65 4.62
CA THR A 5 30.97 49.56 5.58
C THR A 5 30.81 48.25 4.76
N GLU A 6 31.83 47.38 4.76
CA GLU A 6 32.01 46.20 5.64
C GLU A 6 31.13 45.00 5.22
N SER A 7 31.65 44.04 4.45
CA SER A 7 32.45 42.85 4.84
C SER A 7 31.68 41.76 5.60
N ASN A 8 31.59 40.56 5.03
CA ASN A 8 32.30 39.40 5.60
C ASN A 8 32.25 38.17 4.68
N ASP A 9 33.47 37.77 4.30
CA ASP A 9 33.88 36.44 3.88
C ASP A 9 33.57 35.39 4.95
N TYR A 10 33.27 34.16 4.51
CA TYR A 10 33.82 32.97 5.15
C TYR A 10 34.24 31.97 4.09
N SER A 11 35.55 31.77 4.06
CA SER A 11 36.34 30.82 3.29
C SER A 11 36.00 29.37 3.64
N GLU A 12 35.94 28.54 2.60
CA GLU A 12 36.05 27.10 2.69
C GLU A 12 37.49 26.73 3.09
N ASP A 13 37.63 25.95 4.15
CA ASP A 13 38.92 25.40 4.56
C ASP A 13 38.83 23.86 4.56
N ASP A 14 39.67 23.28 3.73
CA ASP A 14 40.02 21.87 3.64
C ASP A 14 40.77 21.44 4.91
N SER A 15 40.39 20.29 5.50
CA SER A 15 41.36 19.50 6.25
C SER A 15 41.00 18.01 6.28
N ALA A 16 41.76 17.27 5.47
CA ALA A 16 42.55 16.09 5.83
C ALA A 16 41.94 14.97 6.70
N LEU A 17 41.86 13.80 6.06
CA LEU A 17 42.44 12.51 6.50
C LEU A 17 42.24 12.06 7.96
N HIS A 18 41.47 10.99 8.11
CA HIS A 18 41.95 9.83 8.87
C HIS A 18 41.58 8.50 8.20
N THR A 19 42.63 7.83 7.75
CA THR A 19 42.72 6.41 7.37
C THR A 19 42.51 5.55 8.61
N PHE A 20 41.73 4.46 8.50
CA PHE A 20 41.83 3.35 9.46
C PHE A 20 41.86 2.01 8.72
N GLU A 21 42.89 1.25 9.06
CA GLU A 21 43.25 -0.05 8.55
C GLU A 21 42.32 -1.16 9.02
N ILE A 22 42.17 -2.16 8.15
CA ILE A 22 41.53 -3.44 8.40
C ILE A 22 42.51 -4.33 9.18
N VAL A 23 42.05 -4.95 10.26
CA VAL A 23 42.67 -6.16 10.82
C VAL A 23 41.58 -7.20 11.02
N GLU A 24 41.61 -8.24 10.19
CA GLU A 24 40.89 -9.50 10.39
C GLU A 24 41.64 -10.36 11.41
N VAL A 25 40.93 -10.97 12.36
CA VAL A 25 41.30 -12.28 12.92
C VAL A 25 40.01 -13.02 13.31
N GLY A 26 39.74 -14.16 12.66
CA GLY A 26 38.72 -15.13 13.08
C GLY A 26 39.18 -15.93 14.31
N PRO A 27 38.31 -16.80 14.89
CA PRO A 27 38.19 -18.12 14.28
C PRO A 27 36.78 -18.74 14.29
N LYS A 28 36.71 -19.85 13.57
CA LYS A 28 35.59 -20.77 13.30
C LYS A 28 34.93 -21.34 14.57
N ALA A 29 33.63 -21.62 14.47
CA ALA A 29 32.99 -22.72 15.19
C ALA A 29 31.91 -23.37 14.30
N GLU A 30 31.76 -24.68 14.50
CA GLU A 30 31.21 -25.67 13.59
C GLU A 30 29.68 -25.83 13.63
N SER A 31 29.22 -26.52 12.58
CA SER A 31 27.91 -27.04 12.22
C SER A 31 26.87 -27.37 13.30
N ASN A 32 25.60 -27.19 12.94
CA ASN A 32 24.64 -28.30 12.99
C ASN A 32 23.65 -28.21 11.82
N ASN A 33 23.63 -29.29 11.02
CA ASN A 33 22.73 -29.53 9.91
C ASN A 33 21.32 -29.86 10.42
N VAL A 34 20.30 -29.25 9.83
CA VAL A 34 18.93 -29.80 9.83
C VAL A 34 18.51 -29.89 8.36
N GLU A 35 18.49 -31.11 7.84
CA GLU A 35 17.86 -31.42 6.56
C GLU A 35 16.35 -31.16 6.68
N LEU A 36 15.86 -30.16 5.96
CA LEU A 36 14.44 -30.03 5.64
C LEU A 36 14.22 -30.57 4.22
N THR A 37 13.49 -31.67 4.18
CA THR A 37 13.01 -32.38 3.00
C THR A 37 12.29 -31.44 2.02
N LYS A 38 12.73 -31.48 0.76
CA LYS A 38 12.08 -30.81 -0.36
C LYS A 38 10.71 -31.45 -0.63
N GLU A 39 9.64 -30.77 -0.26
CA GLU A 39 8.35 -30.97 -0.91
C GLU A 39 8.20 -30.00 -2.08
N THR A 40 8.07 -30.57 -3.26
CA THR A 40 7.84 -29.90 -4.53
C THR A 40 6.49 -29.19 -4.54
N SER A 41 6.46 -27.92 -4.17
CA SER A 41 5.40 -27.01 -4.57
C SER A 41 5.70 -26.44 -5.96
N VAL A 42 4.78 -26.66 -6.90
CA VAL A 42 4.86 -26.13 -8.25
C VAL A 42 4.61 -24.62 -8.17
N ASP A 43 5.70 -23.87 -8.17
CA ASP A 43 5.76 -22.41 -8.08
C ASP A 43 5.33 -21.77 -9.40
N THR A 44 4.01 -21.60 -9.59
CA THR A 44 3.39 -20.98 -10.77
C THR A 44 3.72 -19.50 -10.94
N THR A 45 4.32 -18.84 -9.94
CA THR A 45 4.76 -17.43 -10.04
C THR A 45 6.04 -17.26 -10.87
N LYS A 46 6.84 -18.33 -11.03
CA LYS A 46 8.09 -18.27 -11.80
C LYS A 46 7.86 -18.11 -13.30
N ASP A 47 6.77 -18.66 -13.84
CA ASP A 47 6.58 -18.67 -15.30
C ASP A 47 6.10 -17.32 -15.86
N THR A 48 5.46 -16.46 -15.05
CA THR A 48 5.11 -15.10 -15.49
C THR A 48 6.28 -14.10 -15.38
N LEU A 49 7.30 -14.41 -14.56
CA LEU A 49 8.43 -13.51 -14.24
C LEU A 49 9.77 -13.90 -14.90
N LYS A 50 9.90 -15.11 -15.45
CA LYS A 50 11.14 -15.60 -16.12
C LYS A 50 11.55 -14.74 -17.33
N ASP A 51 10.60 -14.07 -17.99
CA ASP A 51 10.82 -13.29 -19.21
C ASP A 51 11.54 -11.93 -19.00
N PHE A 52 11.81 -11.52 -17.76
CA PHE A 52 12.22 -10.14 -17.48
C PHE A 52 13.59 -10.00 -16.81
N LYS A 53 14.52 -10.93 -17.07
CA LYS A 53 15.91 -10.79 -16.63
C LYS A 53 16.68 -9.76 -17.46
N GLY A 54 17.41 -8.90 -16.77
CA GLY A 54 18.35 -7.94 -17.36
C GLY A 54 17.90 -6.49 -17.22
N HIS A 55 18.86 -5.65 -16.84
CA HIS A 55 18.88 -4.18 -16.66
C HIS A 55 18.95 -3.76 -15.18
N ARG A 56 20.15 -3.27 -14.79
CA ARG A 56 20.42 -2.54 -13.55
C ARG A 56 19.75 -1.17 -13.65
N ILE A 57 18.54 -1.06 -13.13
CA ILE A 57 17.83 0.22 -13.00
C ILE A 57 18.41 0.95 -11.78
N LYS A 58 18.89 2.19 -11.96
CA LYS A 58 19.08 3.15 -10.85
C LYS A 58 17.67 3.51 -10.36
N LYS A 59 17.30 2.96 -9.20
CA LYS A 59 15.92 2.58 -8.85
C LYS A 59 15.02 3.77 -8.50
N ILE A 60 13.81 3.74 -9.05
CA ILE A 60 12.57 4.12 -8.35
C ILE A 60 12.60 3.43 -6.97
N PRO A 61 12.34 4.09 -5.83
CA PRO A 61 12.36 3.44 -4.52
C PRO A 61 11.13 2.54 -4.32
N LEU A 62 10.70 1.80 -5.33
CA LEU A 62 9.78 0.68 -5.17
C LEU A 62 10.62 -0.50 -4.68
N SER A 63 10.85 -0.49 -3.36
CA SER A 63 11.61 -1.52 -2.65
C SER A 63 11.17 -2.93 -3.09
N HIS A 64 12.17 -3.76 -3.35
CA HIS A 64 12.04 -5.18 -3.64
C HIS A 64 11.07 -5.88 -2.68
N CYS A 65 10.31 -6.85 -3.21
CA CYS A 65 9.50 -7.85 -2.51
C CYS A 65 9.52 -7.68 -0.98
N VAL A 66 8.61 -6.84 -0.47
CA VAL A 66 8.38 -6.74 0.98
C VAL A 66 7.70 -8.04 1.37
N ASP A 67 8.36 -8.82 2.23
CA ASP A 67 7.68 -9.96 2.87
C ASP A 67 6.78 -9.40 3.97
N VAL A 68 5.50 -9.24 3.63
CA VAL A 68 4.51 -8.63 4.50
C VAL A 68 4.36 -9.42 5.80
N GLY A 69 4.50 -10.75 5.77
CA GLY A 69 4.43 -11.59 6.96
C GLY A 69 5.53 -11.27 7.98
N ILE A 70 6.75 -10.99 7.51
CA ILE A 70 7.87 -10.56 8.37
C ILE A 70 7.56 -9.20 9.01
N ILE A 71 7.02 -8.26 8.23
CA ILE A 71 6.68 -6.92 8.73
C ILE A 71 5.59 -7.00 9.81
N LEU A 72 4.51 -7.75 9.55
CA LEU A 72 3.42 -7.94 10.50
C LEU A 72 3.91 -8.55 11.82
N LYS A 73 4.66 -9.66 11.73
CA LYS A 73 5.23 -10.34 12.89
C LYS A 73 6.10 -9.39 13.72
N LYS A 74 7.01 -8.67 13.06
CA LYS A 74 7.93 -7.75 13.76
C LYS A 74 7.20 -6.57 14.40
N CYS A 75 6.18 -6.00 13.74
CA CYS A 75 5.37 -4.95 14.34
C CYS A 75 4.65 -5.44 15.61
N LYS A 76 4.11 -6.67 15.57
CA LYS A 76 3.43 -7.26 16.72
C LYS A 76 4.39 -7.54 17.88
N GLU A 77 5.54 -8.14 17.60
CA GLU A 77 6.59 -8.40 18.60
C GLU A 77 7.07 -7.11 19.30
N LEU A 78 7.28 -6.03 18.53
CA LEU A 78 7.70 -4.74 19.10
C LEU A 78 6.58 -4.07 19.91
N TYR A 79 5.32 -4.21 19.48
CA TYR A 79 4.18 -3.72 20.25
C TYR A 79 4.05 -4.43 21.60
N ASP A 80 4.12 -5.77 21.61
CA ASP A 80 4.01 -6.57 22.82
C ASP A 80 5.19 -6.29 23.77
N LYS A 81 6.42 -6.29 23.23
CA LYS A 81 7.63 -5.91 23.98
C LYS A 81 7.52 -4.51 24.60
N TRP A 82 7.04 -3.52 23.85
CA TRP A 82 6.87 -2.17 24.37
C TRP A 82 5.92 -2.14 25.56
N ASN A 83 4.79 -2.83 25.49
CA ASN A 83 3.84 -2.87 26.58
C ASN A 83 4.41 -3.58 27.82
N ASP A 84 5.17 -4.65 27.64
CA ASP A 84 5.83 -5.36 28.74
C ASP A 84 6.91 -4.49 29.41
N ASP A 85 7.76 -3.82 28.63
CA ASP A 85 8.86 -2.97 29.09
C ASP A 85 8.37 -1.67 29.77
N ASN A 86 7.12 -1.27 29.54
CA ASN A 86 6.56 0.01 30.02
C ASN A 86 5.30 -0.14 30.87
N LYS A 87 4.91 -1.36 31.27
CA LYS A 87 3.69 -1.65 32.04
C LYS A 87 3.53 -0.83 33.33
N ASP A 88 4.63 -0.47 33.97
CA ASP A 88 4.67 0.26 35.24
C ASP A 88 4.94 1.76 35.06
N LYS A 89 4.99 2.27 33.82
CA LYS A 89 5.25 3.68 33.53
C LYS A 89 3.95 4.45 33.34
N ASP A 90 4.00 5.74 33.65
CA ASP A 90 2.87 6.64 33.43
C ASP A 90 2.41 6.61 31.97
N ILE A 91 1.11 6.43 31.78
CA ILE A 91 0.48 6.40 30.46
C ILE A 91 0.47 7.82 29.92
N LYS A 92 1.17 8.03 28.80
CA LYS A 92 1.11 9.30 28.09
C LYS A 92 -0.09 9.28 27.14
N THR A 93 -0.91 10.32 27.20
CA THR A 93 -2.06 10.51 26.32
C THR A 93 -1.93 11.80 25.54
N TRP A 94 -2.30 11.79 24.27
CA TRP A 94 -2.34 12.93 23.38
C TRP A 94 -3.75 13.12 22.84
N LYS A 95 -4.18 14.36 22.65
CA LYS A 95 -5.50 14.64 22.03
C LYS A 95 -5.31 14.87 20.54
N PHE A 96 -6.03 14.13 19.72
CA PHE A 96 -5.93 14.23 18.27
C PHE A 96 -7.16 14.94 17.70
N CYS A 97 -6.94 16.08 17.04
CA CYS A 97 -7.99 16.96 16.49
C CYS A 97 -8.90 17.61 17.56
N THR A 98 -9.78 18.52 17.12
CA THR A 98 -10.75 19.28 17.94
C THR A 98 -11.90 18.42 18.50
N GLY A 99 -11.74 17.10 18.58
CA GLY A 99 -12.70 16.17 19.15
C GLY A 99 -12.02 15.26 20.18
N ASP A 100 -12.81 14.62 21.03
CA ASP A 100 -12.37 13.80 22.18
C ASP A 100 -11.55 12.53 21.82
N ALA A 101 -10.96 12.45 20.63
CA ALA A 101 -10.11 11.33 20.24
C ALA A 101 -8.77 11.41 21.01
N ILE A 102 -8.57 10.46 21.92
CA ILE A 102 -7.37 10.36 22.75
C ILE A 102 -6.49 9.23 22.22
N PHE A 103 -5.27 9.56 21.81
CA PHE A 103 -4.23 8.58 21.50
C PHE A 103 -3.42 8.29 22.76
N SER A 104 -3.12 7.02 23.03
CA SER A 104 -2.42 6.56 24.23
C SER A 104 -1.13 5.84 23.88
N SER A 105 -0.07 6.05 24.66
CA SER A 105 1.21 5.35 24.51
C SER A 105 1.11 3.82 24.70
N HIS A 106 0.05 3.39 25.38
CA HIS A 106 -0.31 1.98 25.62
C HIS A 106 -1.65 1.62 24.95
N GLY A 107 -2.02 2.35 23.90
CA GLY A 107 -3.25 2.09 23.15
C GLY A 107 -3.25 0.73 22.43
N PRO A 108 -4.39 0.33 21.88
CA PRO A 108 -4.52 -0.84 21.00
C PRO A 108 -3.52 -0.81 19.85
N TYR A 109 -3.02 -1.99 19.45
CA TYR A 109 -2.10 -2.13 18.30
C TYR A 109 -2.65 -1.50 17.01
N LEU A 110 -3.93 -1.70 16.73
CA LEU A 110 -4.55 -1.15 15.52
C LEU A 110 -4.61 0.37 15.50
N ASP A 111 -4.63 1.04 16.66
CA ASP A 111 -4.61 2.51 16.70
C ASP A 111 -3.27 3.06 16.20
N ASP A 112 -2.17 2.39 16.54
CA ASP A 112 -0.84 2.72 16.01
C ASP A 112 -0.80 2.51 14.48
N ILE A 113 -1.35 1.40 14.00
CA ILE A 113 -1.41 1.08 12.56
C ILE A 113 -2.29 2.08 11.81
N LEU A 114 -3.46 2.42 12.34
CA LEU A 114 -4.35 3.44 11.78
C LEU A 114 -3.63 4.79 11.68
N LEU A 115 -2.86 5.15 12.70
CA LEU A 115 -2.10 6.39 12.68
C LEU A 115 -0.94 6.37 11.68
N PHE A 116 -0.22 5.25 11.55
CA PHE A 116 0.77 5.08 10.48
C PHE A 116 0.14 5.24 9.09
N CYS A 117 -1.01 4.59 8.85
CA CYS A 117 -1.75 4.70 7.59
C CYS A 117 -2.19 6.15 7.33
N LEU A 118 -2.74 6.83 8.34
CA LEU A 118 -3.17 8.23 8.24
C LEU A 118 -2.00 9.17 7.94
N ILE A 119 -0.87 9.01 8.64
CA ILE A 119 0.34 9.79 8.37
C ILE A 119 0.80 9.55 6.93
N TYR A 120 0.79 8.30 6.47
CA TYR A 120 1.17 7.95 5.10
C TYR A 120 0.26 8.59 4.06
N THR A 121 -1.07 8.52 4.22
CA THR A 121 -2.02 9.08 3.24
C THR A 121 -1.95 10.61 3.13
N TYR A 122 -1.53 11.31 4.19
CA TYR A 122 -1.41 12.77 4.18
C TYR A 122 -0.01 13.29 3.86
N ARG A 123 1.04 12.57 4.26
CA ARG A 123 2.41 13.08 4.30
C ARG A 123 3.41 12.23 3.49
N GLY A 124 3.00 11.08 2.98
CA GLY A 124 3.81 10.20 2.13
C GLY A 124 4.70 9.23 2.91
N THR A 125 5.78 8.77 2.28
CA THR A 125 6.56 7.59 2.73
C THR A 125 7.71 7.91 3.70
N SER A 126 8.22 9.14 3.72
CA SER A 126 9.47 9.48 4.42
C SER A 126 9.26 9.85 5.88
N PHE A 127 9.24 8.85 6.77
CA PHE A 127 8.99 9.03 8.21
C PHE A 127 9.85 10.14 8.85
N HIS A 128 11.15 10.20 8.53
CA HIS A 128 12.07 11.20 9.10
C HIS A 128 11.81 12.61 8.58
N ASN A 129 11.47 12.76 7.30
CA ASN A 129 11.08 14.06 6.77
C ASN A 129 9.78 14.52 7.42
N ILE A 130 8.82 13.62 7.61
CA ILE A 130 7.54 13.89 8.28
C ILE A 130 7.78 14.32 9.72
N LYS A 131 8.58 13.56 10.48
CA LYS A 131 8.99 13.92 11.84
C LYS A 131 9.62 15.32 11.90
N ARG A 132 10.54 15.62 10.98
CA ARG A 132 11.27 16.90 10.95
C ARG A 132 10.34 18.11 10.73
N ILE A 133 9.31 17.97 9.90
CA ILE A 133 8.37 19.06 9.59
C ILE A 133 7.15 19.11 10.52
N SER A 134 6.98 18.11 11.40
CA SER A 134 5.86 18.06 12.35
C SER A 134 6.16 18.91 13.58
N THR A 135 5.10 19.43 14.21
CA THR A 135 5.17 20.27 15.41
C THR A 135 4.15 19.81 16.46
N GLY A 136 4.30 20.27 17.70
CA GLY A 136 3.37 19.99 18.80
C GLY A 136 3.18 18.49 19.09
N GLU A 137 1.97 18.13 19.50
CA GLU A 137 1.60 16.75 19.86
C GLU A 137 1.84 15.75 18.71
N LEU A 138 1.60 16.14 17.46
CA LEU A 138 1.84 15.26 16.31
C LEU A 138 3.32 14.86 16.21
N LYS A 139 4.25 15.79 16.47
CA LYS A 139 5.68 15.47 16.49
C LYS A 139 5.98 14.47 17.59
N GLU A 140 5.45 14.68 18.79
CA GLU A 140 5.68 13.76 19.92
C GLU A 140 5.14 12.36 19.65
N ILE A 141 3.96 12.25 19.04
CA ILE A 141 3.38 10.95 18.68
C ILE A 141 4.25 10.25 17.63
N ILE A 142 4.70 10.96 16.59
CA ILE A 142 5.60 10.41 15.57
C ILE A 142 6.93 9.97 16.20
N GLU A 143 7.45 10.74 17.16
CA GLU A 143 8.65 10.36 17.90
C GLU A 143 8.44 9.10 18.73
N HIS A 144 7.32 9.02 19.46
CA HIS A 144 6.93 7.85 20.22
C HIS A 144 6.80 6.61 19.33
N LEU A 145 6.02 6.68 18.25
CA LEU A 145 5.87 5.58 17.28
C LEU A 145 7.20 5.17 16.65
N GLY A 146 8.06 6.14 16.35
CA GLY A 146 9.39 5.90 15.81
C GLY A 146 10.28 5.09 16.74
N ILE A 147 10.17 5.30 18.05
CA ILE A 147 10.89 4.55 19.08
C ILE A 147 10.23 3.17 19.27
N LYS A 148 8.90 3.15 19.51
CA LYS A 148 8.12 1.94 19.78
C LYS A 148 8.29 0.86 18.70
N TYR A 149 8.27 1.26 17.43
CA TYR A 149 8.39 0.35 16.29
C TYR A 149 9.78 0.36 15.65
N GLU A 150 10.78 0.95 16.32
CA GLU A 150 12.16 0.99 15.84
C GLU A 150 12.29 1.39 14.35
N ILE A 151 11.55 2.44 13.94
CA ILE A 151 11.41 2.81 12.53
C ILE A 151 12.77 3.22 11.95
N ALA A 152 13.23 2.46 10.96
CA ALA A 152 14.57 2.59 10.40
C ALA A 152 14.81 3.99 9.79
N LYS A 153 16.01 4.50 10.03
CA LYS A 153 16.53 5.71 9.38
C LYS A 153 17.19 5.33 8.06
N PRO A 154 16.86 5.99 6.93
CA PRO A 154 17.61 5.80 5.71
C PRO A 154 19.04 6.29 5.97
N LYS A 155 19.99 5.36 5.98
CA LYS A 155 21.40 5.70 5.85
C LYS A 155 21.70 5.95 4.38
N ARG A 156 22.51 6.96 4.07
CA ARG A 156 22.89 7.27 2.68
C ARG A 156 23.50 6.01 2.05
N ASN A 157 22.97 5.59 0.90
CA ASN A 157 23.45 4.46 0.08
C ASN A 157 23.30 3.04 0.65
N GLU A 158 22.64 2.85 1.79
CA GLU A 158 22.37 1.52 2.33
C GLU A 158 20.98 1.01 1.92
N TRP A 159 20.93 -0.24 1.48
CA TRP A 159 19.66 -0.96 1.31
C TRP A 159 19.15 -1.36 2.70
N TYR A 160 17.89 -1.09 2.99
CA TYR A 160 17.25 -1.60 4.20
C TYR A 160 17.29 -3.13 4.21
N SER A 161 17.64 -3.73 5.36
CA SER A 161 17.49 -5.16 5.55
C SER A 161 16.03 -5.56 5.29
N PRO A 162 15.73 -6.77 4.81
CA PRO A 162 14.34 -7.21 4.56
C PRO A 162 13.42 -7.01 5.78
N GLU A 163 13.95 -7.17 6.99
CA GLU A 163 13.24 -7.06 8.26
C GLU A 163 13.19 -5.63 8.83
N SER A 164 13.84 -4.65 8.18
CA SER A 164 13.78 -3.26 8.65
C SER A 164 12.37 -2.70 8.50
N LEU A 165 11.83 -2.13 9.57
CA LEU A 165 10.54 -1.44 9.54
C LEU A 165 10.73 -0.02 8.99
N THR A 166 9.97 0.30 7.95
CA THR A 166 9.81 1.65 7.44
C THR A 166 8.32 1.96 7.37
N LEU A 167 7.94 3.25 7.41
CA LEU A 167 6.54 3.65 7.29
C LEU A 167 5.85 2.99 6.08
N GLU A 168 6.51 3.05 4.92
CA GLU A 168 5.97 2.44 3.70
C GLU A 168 5.79 0.92 3.82
N ARG A 169 6.74 0.20 4.44
CA ARG A 169 6.63 -1.26 4.60
C ARG A 169 5.51 -1.65 5.55
N ILE A 170 5.38 -0.93 6.67
CA ILE A 170 4.28 -1.13 7.62
C ILE A 170 2.95 -0.91 6.89
N VAL A 171 2.79 0.22 6.21
CA VAL A 171 1.52 0.58 5.57
C VAL A 171 1.17 -0.35 4.39
N ARG A 172 2.16 -0.88 3.66
CA ARG A 172 1.94 -1.91 2.63
C ARG A 172 1.39 -3.23 3.20
N ALA A 173 1.53 -3.46 4.50
CA ALA A 173 0.90 -4.59 5.20
C ALA A 173 -0.59 -4.34 5.56
N TYR A 174 -1.06 -3.10 5.39
CA TYR A 174 -2.43 -2.68 5.72
C TYR A 174 -3.07 -1.87 4.57
N PRO A 175 -3.09 -2.40 3.33
CA PRO A 175 -3.59 -1.65 2.18
C PRO A 175 -5.09 -1.35 2.29
N ASP A 176 -5.86 -2.20 2.96
CA ASP A 176 -7.29 -2.05 3.23
C ASP A 176 -7.61 -0.80 4.05
N ILE A 177 -6.84 -0.54 5.11
CA ILE A 177 -6.99 0.65 5.95
C ILE A 177 -6.72 1.91 5.15
N CYS A 178 -5.66 1.93 4.35
CA CYS A 178 -5.36 3.09 3.49
C CYS A 178 -6.45 3.34 2.46
N CYS A 179 -6.97 2.29 1.81
CA CYS A 179 -8.05 2.44 0.83
C CYS A 179 -9.34 2.97 1.50
N ASP A 180 -9.63 2.54 2.73
CA ASP A 180 -10.78 3.05 3.50
C ASP A 180 -10.60 4.52 3.93
N LEU A 181 -9.39 4.95 4.27
CA LEU A 181 -9.11 6.38 4.50
C LEU A 181 -9.35 7.21 3.24
N TYR A 182 -8.96 6.69 2.08
CA TYR A 182 -9.24 7.33 0.79
C TYR A 182 -10.74 7.41 0.49
N SER A 183 -11.49 6.33 0.72
CA SER A 183 -12.95 6.30 0.53
C SER A 183 -13.66 7.34 1.41
N LYS A 184 -13.12 7.62 2.60
CA LYS A 184 -13.62 8.62 3.56
C LYS A 184 -13.11 10.04 3.31
N GLY A 185 -12.33 10.28 2.26
CA GLY A 185 -11.72 11.60 2.00
C GLY A 185 -10.60 12.01 2.97
N LYS A 186 -10.06 11.07 3.75
CA LYS A 186 -9.01 11.30 4.75
C LYS A 186 -7.61 11.09 4.18
N PHE A 187 -7.26 11.87 3.16
CA PHE A 187 -5.95 11.81 2.50
C PHE A 187 -5.55 13.17 1.92
N LYS A 188 -4.26 13.33 1.61
CA LYS A 188 -3.81 14.46 0.79
C LYS A 188 -3.86 14.06 -0.67
N SER A 189 -4.79 14.63 -1.41
CA SER A 189 -4.92 14.36 -2.84
C SER A 189 -3.65 14.74 -3.61
N ILE A 190 -3.07 13.77 -4.31
CA ILE A 190 -1.95 13.93 -5.26
C ILE A 190 -2.48 14.00 -6.69
N LEU A 191 -3.57 13.29 -6.95
CA LEU A 191 -4.24 13.18 -8.24
C LEU A 191 -5.65 13.74 -8.12
N PRO A 192 -6.15 14.47 -9.13
CA PRO A 192 -7.53 14.95 -9.10
C PRO A 192 -8.51 13.78 -9.15
N ASP A 193 -9.70 13.97 -8.60
CA ASP A 193 -10.74 12.91 -8.50
C ASP A 193 -11.21 12.41 -9.87
N ASN A 194 -11.03 13.21 -10.93
CA ASN A 194 -11.37 12.88 -12.31
C ASN A 194 -10.19 12.31 -13.13
N VAL A 195 -9.13 11.82 -12.47
CA VAL A 195 -7.91 11.36 -13.16
C VAL A 195 -8.14 10.20 -14.16
N ILE A 196 -9.19 9.41 -13.96
CA ILE A 196 -9.62 8.35 -14.90
C ILE A 196 -10.73 8.83 -15.85
N ALA A 197 -10.83 10.14 -16.10
CA ALA A 197 -11.79 10.85 -16.95
C ALA A 197 -13.21 11.07 -16.40
N GLU A 198 -13.65 10.30 -15.42
CA GLU A 198 -14.87 10.56 -14.64
C GLU A 198 -14.53 10.87 -13.18
N GLU A 199 -15.31 11.74 -12.55
CA GLU A 199 -15.11 12.13 -11.15
C GLU A 199 -15.46 10.96 -10.22
N LEU A 200 -14.47 10.51 -9.44
CA LEU A 200 -14.66 9.53 -8.39
C LEU A 200 -15.28 10.20 -7.16
N ILE A 201 -16.53 9.86 -6.88
CA ILE A 201 -17.32 10.44 -5.80
C ILE A 201 -17.37 9.52 -4.58
N GLY A 202 -17.42 10.14 -3.40
CA GLY A 202 -17.60 9.45 -2.13
C GLY A 202 -16.65 8.27 -1.94
N ASN A 203 -17.25 7.10 -1.69
CA ASN A 203 -16.52 5.88 -1.35
C ASN A 203 -15.65 5.34 -2.50
N GLN A 204 -15.94 5.71 -3.75
CA GLN A 204 -15.20 5.25 -4.92
C GLN A 204 -13.76 5.77 -4.96
N ARG A 205 -13.46 6.82 -4.19
CA ARG A 205 -12.11 7.37 -4.02
C ARG A 205 -11.10 6.37 -3.46
N ALA A 206 -11.55 5.23 -2.91
CA ALA A 206 -10.68 4.12 -2.52
C ALA A 206 -9.69 3.70 -3.63
N VAL A 207 -10.13 3.73 -4.90
CA VAL A 207 -9.32 3.35 -6.07
C VAL A 207 -8.13 4.29 -6.29
N LEU A 208 -8.21 5.54 -5.82
CA LEU A 208 -7.10 6.48 -5.89
C LEU A 208 -5.95 6.08 -4.96
N CYS A 209 -6.15 5.17 -4.01
CA CYS A 209 -5.06 4.74 -3.14
C CYS A 209 -3.96 4.00 -3.95
N PRO A 210 -2.67 4.37 -3.85
CA PRO A 210 -1.58 3.65 -4.54
C PRO A 210 -1.43 2.18 -4.14
N LEU A 211 -2.06 1.77 -3.03
CA LEU A 211 -2.08 0.42 -2.51
C LEU A 211 -3.35 -0.37 -2.91
N PHE A 212 -4.29 0.27 -3.61
CA PHE A 212 -5.53 -0.36 -4.07
C PHE A 212 -5.32 -1.68 -4.86
N PRO A 213 -4.28 -1.83 -5.71
CA PRO A 213 -4.04 -3.09 -6.39
C PRO A 213 -3.94 -4.31 -5.45
N SER A 214 -3.47 -4.12 -4.21
CA SER A 214 -3.34 -5.21 -3.22
C SER A 214 -4.69 -5.65 -2.63
N VAL A 215 -5.73 -4.83 -2.73
CA VAL A 215 -7.10 -5.10 -2.23
C VAL A 215 -8.11 -5.33 -3.35
N THR A 216 -7.68 -5.27 -4.61
CA THR A 216 -8.56 -5.48 -5.77
C THR A 216 -9.07 -6.92 -5.78
N CYS A 217 -10.40 -7.09 -5.77
CA CYS A 217 -11.05 -8.39 -5.91
C CYS A 217 -11.06 -8.89 -7.37
N SER A 218 -11.19 -10.20 -7.54
CA SER A 218 -11.28 -10.94 -8.81
C SER A 218 -12.39 -10.46 -9.73
N ILE A 219 -13.53 -10.01 -9.18
CA ILE A 219 -14.66 -9.46 -9.93
C ILE A 219 -14.22 -8.26 -10.79
N LEU A 220 -13.39 -7.37 -10.24
CA LEU A 220 -12.83 -6.21 -10.95
C LEU A 220 -11.70 -6.58 -11.92
N LEU A 221 -11.37 -7.87 -12.06
CA LEU A 221 -10.27 -8.36 -12.89
C LEU A 221 -10.75 -9.29 -14.01
N GLN A 222 -12.06 -9.38 -14.21
CA GLN A 222 -12.67 -10.20 -15.25
C GLN A 222 -12.39 -9.65 -16.66
N LYS A 223 -12.38 -10.55 -17.64
CA LYS A 223 -12.18 -10.18 -19.04
C LYS A 223 -13.24 -9.16 -19.48
N ASN A 224 -12.83 -8.17 -20.27
CA ASN A 224 -13.67 -7.07 -20.80
C ASN A 224 -14.18 -6.04 -19.78
N THR A 225 -14.18 -6.35 -18.48
CA THR A 225 -14.58 -5.42 -17.40
C THR A 225 -13.46 -5.10 -16.41
N ASN A 226 -12.24 -5.57 -16.67
CA ASN A 226 -11.13 -5.38 -15.73
C ASN A 226 -10.71 -3.91 -15.58
N ILE A 227 -10.35 -3.56 -14.34
CA ILE A 227 -9.88 -2.24 -13.92
C ILE A 227 -8.39 -1.99 -14.22
N LEU A 228 -7.67 -2.93 -14.83
CA LEU A 228 -6.20 -2.83 -14.99
C LEU A 228 -5.74 -1.61 -15.78
N PRO A 229 -6.41 -1.19 -16.88
CA PRO A 229 -6.04 0.04 -17.57
C PRO A 229 -6.10 1.26 -16.66
N GLN A 230 -7.15 1.37 -15.84
CA GLN A 230 -7.28 2.44 -14.85
C GLN A 230 -6.17 2.38 -13.81
N LEU A 231 -5.86 1.19 -13.27
CA LEU A 231 -4.80 1.04 -12.27
C LEU A 231 -3.41 1.37 -12.83
N LEU A 232 -3.11 0.97 -14.07
CA LEU A 232 -1.84 1.31 -14.71
C LEU A 232 -1.75 2.81 -15.00
N TRP A 233 -2.85 3.42 -15.45
CA TRP A 233 -2.94 4.87 -15.67
C TRP A 233 -2.72 5.65 -14.38
N LEU A 234 -3.37 5.24 -13.29
CA LEU A 234 -3.17 5.82 -11.95
C LEU A 234 -1.72 5.68 -11.50
N ALA A 235 -1.12 4.50 -11.63
CA ALA A 235 0.27 4.26 -11.26
C ALA A 235 1.23 5.18 -12.04
N TYR A 236 1.01 5.32 -13.35
CA TYR A 236 1.75 6.26 -14.19
C TYR A 236 1.58 7.71 -13.71
N LYS A 237 0.35 8.15 -13.44
CA LYS A 237 0.08 9.52 -12.99
C LYS A 237 0.65 9.82 -11.61
N TYR A 238 0.65 8.84 -10.70
CA TYR A 238 1.35 8.95 -9.42
C TYR A 238 2.86 9.13 -9.63
N ASP A 239 3.47 8.29 -10.47
CA ASP A 239 4.91 8.38 -10.74
C ASP A 239 5.26 9.73 -11.41
N GLU A 240 4.48 10.18 -12.39
CA GLU A 240 4.61 11.50 -13.03
C GLU A 240 4.65 12.66 -12.03
N LYS A 241 3.78 12.65 -11.02
CA LYS A 241 3.77 13.70 -9.99
C LYS A 241 4.95 13.62 -9.03
N ILE A 242 5.46 12.42 -8.74
CA ILE A 242 6.50 12.20 -7.74
C ILE A 242 7.91 12.34 -8.33
N THR A 243 8.19 11.69 -9.47
CA THR A 243 9.54 11.56 -10.03
C THR A 243 9.89 12.64 -11.05
N LYS A 244 8.88 13.28 -11.66
CA LYS A 244 9.01 14.34 -12.68
C LYS A 244 9.91 13.98 -13.89
N ASN A 245 10.30 12.72 -14.08
CA ASN A 245 11.30 12.28 -15.07
C ASN A 245 11.03 10.85 -15.59
N LEU A 246 11.56 10.55 -16.80
CA LEU A 246 11.61 9.27 -17.53
C LEU A 246 10.91 8.06 -16.88
N PHE A 247 9.77 7.70 -17.48
CA PHE A 247 8.92 6.60 -17.06
C PHE A 247 9.41 5.26 -17.62
N ASP A 248 9.47 4.24 -16.76
CA ASP A 248 9.73 2.86 -17.19
C ASP A 248 8.42 2.06 -17.11
N LEU A 249 7.79 1.83 -18.27
CA LEU A 249 6.58 1.00 -18.38
C LEU A 249 6.79 -0.39 -17.77
N LYS A 250 7.97 -0.99 -17.94
CA LYS A 250 8.27 -2.32 -17.41
C LYS A 250 8.30 -2.30 -15.89
N ALA A 251 8.84 -1.24 -15.29
CA ALA A 251 8.85 -1.07 -13.83
C ALA A 251 7.43 -0.87 -13.28
N LEU A 252 6.64 0.01 -13.91
CA LEU A 252 5.24 0.28 -13.52
C LEU A 252 4.37 -0.99 -13.63
N TRP A 253 4.45 -1.69 -14.76
CA TRP A 253 3.70 -2.91 -14.98
C TRP A 253 4.09 -4.01 -13.99
N ARG A 254 5.39 -4.21 -13.77
CA ARG A 254 5.87 -5.19 -12.79
C ARG A 254 5.38 -4.86 -11.38
N TYR A 255 5.41 -3.58 -10.98
CA TYR A 255 4.89 -3.15 -9.69
C TYR A 255 3.40 -3.46 -9.55
N LEU A 256 2.59 -3.07 -10.54
CA LEU A 256 1.15 -3.33 -10.53
C LEU A 256 0.83 -4.81 -10.39
N VAL A 257 1.46 -5.65 -11.22
CA VAL A 257 1.26 -7.11 -11.17
C VAL A 257 1.69 -7.67 -9.82
N GLN A 258 2.84 -7.25 -9.28
CA GLN A 258 3.28 -7.70 -7.96
C GLN A 258 2.29 -7.34 -6.85
N SER A 259 1.75 -6.13 -6.86
CA SER A 259 0.75 -5.70 -5.88
C SER A 259 -0.54 -6.52 -5.99
N LEU A 260 -1.02 -6.81 -7.21
CA LEU A 260 -2.20 -7.67 -7.43
C LEU A 260 -2.02 -9.13 -6.96
N LEU A 261 -0.77 -9.58 -6.88
CA LEU A 261 -0.37 -10.91 -6.40
C LEU A 261 -0.19 -10.96 -4.87
N VAL A 262 -0.29 -9.83 -4.17
CA VAL A 262 -0.27 -9.84 -2.69
C VAL A 262 -1.56 -10.44 -2.19
N ASN A 263 -1.46 -11.65 -1.63
CA ASN A 263 -2.59 -12.41 -1.10
C ASN A 263 -2.58 -12.39 0.43
N LEU A 264 -2.42 -11.20 1.02
CA LEU A 264 -2.56 -10.99 2.46
C LEU A 264 -4.02 -10.99 2.88
N ILE A 265 -4.87 -10.38 2.06
CA ILE A 265 -6.28 -10.18 2.37
C ILE A 265 -7.07 -11.27 1.63
N PRO A 266 -7.89 -12.05 2.35
CA PRO A 266 -8.82 -13.00 1.76
C PRO A 266 -9.70 -12.38 0.66
N GLU A 267 -10.04 -13.17 -0.35
CA GLU A 267 -10.77 -12.68 -1.53
C GLU A 267 -12.21 -12.25 -1.20
N ASP A 268 -12.87 -12.93 -0.27
CA ASP A 268 -14.17 -12.58 0.28
C ASP A 268 -14.13 -11.22 1.00
N ILE A 269 -13.07 -10.94 1.77
CA ILE A 269 -12.86 -9.63 2.38
C ILE A 269 -12.61 -8.55 1.33
N LYS A 270 -11.76 -8.82 0.33
CA LYS A 270 -11.54 -7.90 -0.80
C LYS A 270 -12.86 -7.56 -1.50
N ARG A 271 -13.72 -8.56 -1.72
CA ARG A 271 -15.04 -8.40 -2.33
C ARG A 271 -15.96 -7.55 -1.45
N ASN A 272 -16.01 -7.80 -0.14
CA ASN A 272 -16.80 -7.00 0.81
C ASN A 272 -16.33 -5.55 0.88
N LEU A 273 -15.02 -5.32 0.89
CA LEU A 273 -14.45 -3.97 0.81
C LEU A 273 -14.81 -3.29 -0.51
N CYS A 274 -14.73 -3.99 -1.65
CA CYS A 274 -15.14 -3.42 -2.95
C CYS A 274 -16.64 -3.09 -3.00
N LYS A 275 -17.51 -3.84 -2.32
CA LYS A 275 -18.94 -3.48 -2.14
C LYS A 275 -19.10 -2.24 -1.28
N LYS A 276 -18.44 -2.20 -0.12
CA LYS A 276 -18.42 -1.05 0.78
C LYS A 276 -17.92 0.22 0.08
N TRP A 277 -16.99 0.08 -0.87
CA TRP A 277 -16.46 1.18 -1.65
C TRP A 277 -17.24 1.51 -2.92
N GLU A 278 -18.39 0.85 -3.14
CA GLU A 278 -19.27 1.06 -4.30
C GLU A 278 -18.54 0.84 -5.64
N LEU A 279 -17.56 -0.06 -5.64
CA LEU A 279 -16.79 -0.43 -6.83
C LEU A 279 -17.40 -1.64 -7.54
N ILE A 280 -18.12 -2.46 -6.77
CA ILE A 280 -18.97 -3.54 -7.25
C ILE A 280 -20.33 -3.44 -6.55
N THR A 281 -21.39 -3.87 -7.24
CA THR A 281 -22.74 -3.92 -6.68
C THR A 281 -22.91 -5.08 -5.69
N VAL A 282 -24.06 -5.13 -5.02
CA VAL A 282 -24.44 -6.25 -4.14
C VAL A 282 -24.46 -7.60 -4.87
N TYR A 283 -24.70 -7.59 -6.19
CA TYR A 283 -24.67 -8.75 -7.09
C TYR A 283 -23.31 -9.00 -7.76
N ASP A 284 -22.24 -8.39 -7.27
CA ASP A 284 -20.88 -8.53 -7.81
C ASP A 284 -20.75 -8.09 -9.27
N THR A 285 -21.48 -7.06 -9.65
CA THR A 285 -21.29 -6.42 -10.94
C THR A 285 -20.38 -5.21 -10.76
N PRO A 286 -19.30 -5.04 -11.55
CA PRO A 286 -18.49 -3.83 -11.50
C PRO A 286 -19.31 -2.56 -11.70
N ALA A 287 -18.95 -1.49 -10.98
CA ALA A 287 -19.56 -0.18 -11.16
C ALA A 287 -19.40 0.32 -12.60
N GLU A 288 -20.46 0.97 -13.13
CA GLU A 288 -20.54 1.37 -14.53
C GLU A 288 -19.37 2.26 -14.97
N ILE A 289 -18.88 3.13 -14.07
CA ILE A 289 -17.71 4.00 -14.27
C ILE A 289 -16.49 3.23 -14.80
N PHE A 290 -16.26 1.99 -14.37
CA PHE A 290 -15.11 1.21 -14.84
C PHE A 290 -15.28 0.73 -16.27
N SER A 291 -16.52 0.46 -16.70
CA SER A 291 -16.78 0.11 -18.11
C SER A 291 -16.59 1.32 -19.02
N LYS A 292 -17.07 2.50 -18.60
CA LYS A 292 -16.98 3.78 -19.34
C LYS A 292 -15.54 4.27 -19.46
N THR A 293 -14.82 4.32 -18.34
CA THR A 293 -13.47 4.88 -18.27
C THR A 293 -12.38 3.97 -18.85
N ARG A 294 -12.65 2.67 -19.00
CA ARG A 294 -11.65 1.70 -19.48
C ARG A 294 -11.07 2.09 -20.83
N PHE A 295 -11.93 2.40 -21.80
CA PHE A 295 -11.49 2.76 -23.15
C PHE A 295 -10.66 4.05 -23.15
N ILE A 296 -11.06 5.03 -22.33
CA ILE A 296 -10.35 6.30 -22.20
C ILE A 296 -8.95 6.06 -21.61
N CYS A 297 -8.83 5.31 -20.51
CA CYS A 297 -7.52 4.96 -19.94
C CYS A 297 -6.66 4.16 -20.92
N MET A 298 -7.24 3.24 -21.70
CA MET A 298 -6.50 2.50 -22.73
C MET A 298 -5.94 3.41 -23.82
N ASN A 299 -6.72 4.38 -24.30
CA ASN A 299 -6.25 5.35 -25.30
C ASN A 299 -5.15 6.26 -24.72
N ASN A 300 -5.35 6.77 -23.50
CA ASN A 300 -4.35 7.58 -22.83
C ASN A 300 -3.02 6.83 -22.64
N LEU A 301 -3.08 5.53 -22.32
CA LEU A 301 -1.90 4.67 -22.22
C LEU A 301 -1.26 4.42 -23.59
N GLU A 302 -2.05 4.28 -24.66
CA GLU A 302 -1.53 4.17 -26.04
C GLU A 302 -0.79 5.45 -26.45
N ASP A 303 -1.34 6.63 -26.14
CA ASP A 303 -0.72 7.90 -26.48
C ASP A 303 0.64 8.08 -25.78
N VAL A 304 0.74 7.63 -24.52
CA VAL A 304 1.97 7.74 -23.72
C VAL A 304 2.97 6.64 -24.04
N PHE A 305 2.52 5.39 -24.22
CA PHE A 305 3.38 4.22 -24.30
C PHE A 305 3.36 3.48 -25.64
N GLY A 306 2.60 3.96 -26.64
CA GLY A 306 2.41 3.30 -27.94
C GLY A 306 3.71 2.93 -28.65
N ASN A 307 4.74 3.77 -28.48
CA ASN A 307 6.07 3.59 -29.06
C ASN A 307 7.03 2.77 -28.17
N HIS A 308 6.62 2.40 -26.95
CA HIS A 308 7.46 1.63 -26.03
C HIS A 308 7.52 0.16 -26.45
N LYS A 309 8.73 -0.42 -26.54
CA LYS A 309 8.94 -1.81 -27.02
C LYS A 309 8.11 -2.88 -26.30
N ASP A 310 7.86 -2.70 -25.00
CA ASP A 310 7.09 -3.65 -24.17
C ASP A 310 5.56 -3.42 -24.23
N TRP A 311 5.11 -2.31 -24.82
CA TRP A 311 3.69 -1.94 -24.87
C TRP A 311 2.80 -2.99 -25.55
N PRO A 312 3.15 -3.58 -26.70
CA PRO A 312 2.33 -4.63 -27.31
C PRO A 312 2.06 -5.82 -26.37
N LYS A 313 3.06 -6.21 -25.55
CA LYS A 313 2.92 -7.26 -24.54
C LYS A 313 2.00 -6.79 -23.41
N VAL A 314 2.23 -5.61 -22.83
CA VAL A 314 1.40 -5.06 -21.76
C VAL A 314 -0.06 -4.89 -22.21
N LYS A 315 -0.30 -4.28 -23.38
CA LYS A 315 -1.62 -4.09 -23.98
C LYS A 315 -2.37 -5.41 -24.17
N LYS A 316 -1.68 -6.46 -24.64
CA LYS A 316 -2.27 -7.80 -24.76
C LYS A 316 -2.72 -8.33 -23.39
N HIS A 317 -1.93 -8.12 -22.35
CA HIS A 317 -2.30 -8.52 -20.98
C HIS A 317 -3.48 -7.70 -20.45
N LEU A 318 -3.49 -6.37 -20.62
CA LEU A 318 -4.61 -5.52 -20.19
C LEU A 318 -5.97 -5.94 -20.81
N ASN A 319 -5.95 -6.40 -22.06
CA ASN A 319 -7.17 -6.85 -22.75
C ASN A 319 -7.61 -8.28 -22.39
N ASN A 320 -6.67 -9.16 -22.02
CA ASN A 320 -6.93 -10.59 -21.86
C ASN A 320 -6.68 -11.10 -20.44
N TYR A 321 -6.46 -10.21 -19.46
CA TYR A 321 -6.23 -10.63 -18.09
C TYR A 321 -7.46 -11.38 -17.57
N SER A 322 -7.23 -12.60 -17.11
CA SER A 322 -8.17 -13.38 -16.32
C SER A 322 -7.43 -13.94 -15.11
N LYS A 323 -7.96 -13.70 -13.91
CA LYS A 323 -7.36 -14.15 -12.65
C LYS A 323 -7.84 -15.56 -12.26
N ASP A 324 -8.13 -16.44 -13.23
CA ASP A 324 -8.73 -17.77 -12.99
C ASP A 324 -7.89 -18.75 -12.14
N LYS A 325 -6.70 -18.36 -11.65
CA LYS A 325 -5.77 -19.25 -10.93
C LYS A 325 -4.93 -18.58 -9.84
N LEU A 326 -5.51 -17.71 -9.01
CA LEU A 326 -4.80 -17.15 -7.85
C LEU A 326 -5.59 -17.33 -6.55
N THR A 327 -6.01 -18.57 -6.27
CA THR A 327 -6.17 -19.02 -4.89
C THR A 327 -4.78 -19.30 -4.34
N SER A 328 -4.29 -18.45 -3.45
CA SER A 328 -2.91 -18.53 -2.97
C SER A 328 -2.87 -19.07 -1.55
N ASN A 329 -2.11 -20.15 -1.36
CA ASN A 329 -1.69 -20.71 -0.07
C ASN A 329 -1.05 -19.67 0.89
N TYR A 330 -0.77 -18.45 0.43
CA TYR A 330 -0.23 -17.36 1.27
C TYR A 330 -1.25 -16.84 2.28
N CYS A 331 -2.55 -16.89 1.95
CA CYS A 331 -3.62 -16.51 2.87
C CYS A 331 -3.71 -17.48 4.05
N ASP A 332 -3.53 -18.78 3.81
CA ASP A 332 -3.57 -19.81 4.85
C ASP A 332 -2.40 -19.70 5.84
N LYS A 333 -1.24 -19.23 5.37
CA LYS A 333 -0.01 -19.15 6.20
C LYS A 333 0.06 -17.88 7.05
N TYR A 334 -0.51 -16.77 6.58
CA TYR A 334 -0.37 -15.45 7.22
C TYR A 334 -1.69 -14.78 7.58
N GLY A 335 -2.84 -15.37 7.26
CA GLY A 335 -4.16 -14.85 7.64
C GLY A 335 -4.31 -14.71 9.16
N CYS A 336 -3.68 -15.59 9.94
CA CYS A 336 -3.61 -15.50 11.40
C CYS A 336 -2.73 -14.35 11.94
N LEU A 337 -2.04 -13.60 11.09
CA LEU A 337 -1.30 -12.40 11.52
C LEU A 337 -2.14 -11.12 11.38
N ARG A 338 -3.32 -11.22 10.76
CA ARG A 338 -4.30 -10.14 10.61
C ARG A 338 -5.59 -10.58 11.30
N ASP A 339 -5.53 -10.76 12.62
CA ASP A 339 -6.69 -11.13 13.44
C ASP A 339 -7.87 -10.16 13.25
N ASP A 340 -7.57 -8.90 12.90
CA ASP A 340 -8.53 -7.86 12.55
C ASP A 340 -9.33 -8.14 11.27
N LEU A 341 -8.88 -9.09 10.45
CA LEU A 341 -9.56 -9.55 9.25
C LEU A 341 -10.27 -10.89 9.46
N ILE A 342 -10.17 -11.51 10.64
CA ILE A 342 -10.92 -12.74 10.93
C ILE A 342 -12.39 -12.33 11.15
N ILE A 343 -13.20 -12.44 10.10
CA ILE A 343 -14.64 -12.27 10.19
C ILE A 343 -15.17 -13.42 11.05
N ASN A 344 -15.64 -13.11 12.25
CA ASN A 344 -16.32 -14.09 13.08
C ASN A 344 -17.72 -14.41 12.50
N ASP A 345 -18.30 -15.54 12.89
CA ASP A 345 -19.60 -15.98 12.36
C ASP A 345 -20.72 -14.95 12.57
N GLU A 346 -20.62 -14.11 13.59
CA GLU A 346 -21.59 -13.05 13.91
C GLU A 346 -21.51 -11.88 12.92
N GLU A 347 -20.31 -11.42 12.56
CA GLU A 347 -20.11 -10.39 11.54
C GLU A 347 -20.51 -10.90 10.16
N LYS A 348 -20.19 -12.16 9.86
CA LYS A 348 -20.64 -12.80 8.64
C LYS A 348 -22.16 -12.80 8.53
N LEU A 349 -22.86 -13.17 9.61
CA LEU A 349 -24.31 -13.14 9.67
C LEU A 349 -24.87 -11.73 9.48
N LYS A 350 -24.25 -10.70 10.08
CA LYS A 350 -24.67 -9.29 9.89
C LYS A 350 -24.51 -8.83 8.43
N ILE A 351 -23.41 -9.24 7.77
CA ILE A 351 -23.19 -8.96 6.35
C ILE A 351 -24.25 -9.66 5.50
N GLU A 352 -24.54 -10.93 5.77
CA GLU A 352 -25.54 -11.71 5.05
C GLU A 352 -26.96 -11.11 5.21
N GLN A 353 -27.36 -10.74 6.42
CA GLN A 353 -28.63 -10.07 6.70
C GLN A 353 -28.76 -8.73 5.98
N ARG A 354 -27.69 -7.93 5.95
CA ARG A 354 -27.69 -6.65 5.24
C ARG A 354 -27.85 -6.85 3.73
N ILE A 355 -27.13 -7.81 3.16
CA ILE A 355 -27.26 -8.16 1.73
C ILE A 355 -28.69 -8.62 1.42
N GLU A 356 -29.30 -9.41 2.29
CA GLU A 356 -30.68 -9.89 2.11
C GLU A 356 -31.70 -8.74 2.16
N MET A 357 -31.54 -7.78 3.08
CA MET A 357 -32.38 -6.58 3.14
C MET A 357 -32.20 -5.66 1.92
N GLU A 358 -30.98 -5.47 1.44
CA GLU A 358 -30.68 -4.66 0.25
C GLU A 358 -31.31 -5.29 -1.00
N LYS A 359 -31.17 -6.61 -1.17
CA LYS A 359 -31.83 -7.36 -2.26
C LYS A 359 -33.35 -7.26 -2.21
N LYS A 360 -33.93 -7.32 -1.01
CA LYS A 360 -35.39 -7.20 -0.83
C LYS A 360 -35.89 -5.81 -1.26
N THR A 361 -35.21 -4.77 -0.78
CA THR A 361 -35.51 -3.37 -1.14
C THR A 361 -35.43 -3.14 -2.65
N GLU A 362 -34.41 -3.70 -3.30
CA GLU A 362 -34.18 -3.51 -4.74
C GLU A 362 -35.21 -4.26 -5.60
N ASN A 363 -35.63 -5.46 -5.18
CA ASN A 363 -36.72 -6.20 -5.82
C ASN A 363 -38.06 -5.48 -5.67
N GLU A 364 -38.36 -4.93 -4.49
CA GLU A 364 -39.58 -4.13 -4.25
C GLU A 364 -39.60 -2.88 -5.15
N ASN A 365 -38.47 -2.19 -5.29
CA ASN A 365 -38.35 -1.05 -6.21
C ASN A 365 -38.55 -1.44 -7.69
N GLN A 366 -38.05 -2.60 -8.12
CA GLN A 366 -38.27 -3.09 -9.48
C GLN A 366 -39.73 -3.45 -9.75
N GLN A 367 -40.45 -4.00 -8.76
CA GLN A 367 -41.88 -4.29 -8.86
C GLN A 367 -42.71 -3.02 -8.97
N LEU A 368 -42.41 -2.00 -8.16
CA LEU A 368 -43.09 -0.70 -8.22
C LEU A 368 -42.95 -0.04 -9.60
N ILE A 369 -41.75 -0.10 -10.20
CA ILE A 369 -41.50 0.42 -11.56
C ILE A 369 -42.30 -0.36 -12.61
N GLN A 370 -42.51 -1.67 -12.43
CA GLN A 370 -43.34 -2.47 -13.34
C GLN A 370 -44.83 -2.14 -13.21
N GLU A 371 -45.31 -1.83 -12.00
CA GLU A 371 -46.70 -1.41 -11.77
C GLU A 371 -46.99 -0.01 -12.33
N GLU A 372 -46.04 0.92 -12.28
CA GLU A 372 -46.19 2.28 -12.86
C GLU A 372 -46.20 2.31 -14.39
N ASN A 373 -45.66 1.28 -15.05
CA ASN A 373 -45.57 1.17 -16.51
C ASN A 373 -46.70 0.34 -17.15
N ASN A 374 -47.61 -0.22 -16.34
CA ASN A 374 -48.83 -0.90 -16.79
C ASN A 374 -50.06 -0.02 -16.52
#